data_AF-A0AAU9S0N3-F1
#
_entry.id   AF-A0AAU9S0N3-F1
#
_cell.length_a   1.000
_cell.length_b   1.000
_cell.length_c   1.000
_cell.angle_alpha   90.00
_cell.angle_beta   90.00
_cell.angle_gamma   90.00
#
_symmetry.space_group_name_H-M   'P 1'
#
loop_
_entity.id
_entity.type
_entity.pdbx_description
1 polymer ?
#
loop_
_entity_poly.entity_id
_entity_poly.type
_entity_poly.pdbx_seq_one_letter_code
_entity_poly.pdbx_strand_id
1 'polypeptide(L)'
;MDSHVKTHQKEQDHDASPNPVALSKYSNRVELKTLLQRSDGGARLAGKRVVIGGWVKSSRAVKKDSPPPPPAEVAVHPPSSGGNQASTTANISCTEIIQSKMNIFRKLFDVLSGGGKTYPIFDKPELAGQKTAPPPEYILYFTISDGSSVASLQVVVDSAMSTVPTTQLMALGTCIVAEGVLRQPLAASAKHAIELEAEKLLHVGTVDPEKYPLSKKQLPLHMLRDYSQFRPRTTTVGSVTRVHSALTLASHTFLQFNGFQYVQVPVITTTGFGEMFRVTTLSGKTDGKEEKKHVKENDGFSIDTVKAAIKEKTKLIDHLKRSDSNREAVVAAVHDLKKTSDLASQLEMKQRPKAATLIKPEKLDFSQDFFGRNTYLTVSGRFHLESYASALGKVYTFGPRFVADKVDNARHLAEMWNVETEMAFSELDDAMDCADEFFKFLCRYLLENRQEDMKFISKRVDKNITTRLEATASNSLLRFSYTEAISLLQKETSRRFETKPEWGVALTAEHLSYLTDEIYKGPVIIHNYPREVKPFYTRLNGDKKTVAAFDLVVPKVGVVITGSQNEERFEVLDARIRELGITTREQYDWYLDLRRHGTVKHSGISLKMEHMILFATGLPDIKDAIPFPRSWGKANN
;
A
#
# COMPACT_ATOMS: atom_id res chain seq x y z
N MET A 1 38.62 18.02 -21.81
CA MET A 1 39.08 17.50 -23.10
C MET A 1 37.85 17.25 -23.95
N ASP A 2 37.50 18.26 -24.75
CA ASP A 2 36.46 18.17 -25.76
C ASP A 2 36.91 17.23 -26.87
N SER A 3 36.06 16.25 -27.23
CA SER A 3 35.91 15.84 -28.63
C SER A 3 34.73 14.87 -28.81
N HIS A 4 33.78 15.32 -29.61
CA HIS A 4 33.04 14.55 -30.62
C HIS A 4 32.24 13.31 -30.20
N VAL A 5 30.96 13.52 -29.92
CA VAL A 5 29.89 12.78 -30.60
C VAL A 5 28.84 13.77 -31.12
N LYS A 6 29.14 14.37 -32.28
CA LYS A 6 28.11 14.87 -33.20
C LYS A 6 27.91 13.76 -34.23
N THR A 7 26.75 13.13 -34.24
CA THR A 7 26.27 12.41 -35.43
C THR A 7 24.74 12.37 -35.46
N HIS A 8 24.23 13.10 -36.45
CA HIS A 8 22.96 12.93 -37.15
C HIS A 8 21.66 13.13 -36.39
N GLN A 9 21.27 14.41 -36.30
CA GLN A 9 19.97 14.82 -36.83
C GLN A 9 19.84 14.26 -38.26
N LYS A 10 19.05 13.20 -38.39
CA LYS A 10 18.37 12.88 -39.63
C LYS A 10 16.95 13.33 -39.39
N GLU A 11 16.56 14.44 -40.02
CA GLU A 11 15.15 14.71 -40.30
C GLU A 11 14.60 13.47 -41.03
N GLN A 12 13.95 12.60 -40.27
CA GLN A 12 12.98 11.70 -40.84
C GLN A 12 11.73 12.54 -41.02
N ASP A 13 11.51 12.97 -42.26
CA ASP A 13 10.17 13.07 -42.80
C ASP A 13 9.45 11.75 -42.45
N HIS A 14 8.65 11.80 -41.38
CA HIS A 14 7.79 10.69 -41.01
C HIS A 14 6.66 10.64 -42.02
N ASP A 15 6.91 9.85 -43.06
CA ASP A 15 5.90 9.31 -43.94
C ASP A 15 4.66 8.88 -43.14
N ALA A 16 3.54 9.49 -43.51
CA ALA A 16 2.26 9.44 -42.82
C ALA A 16 1.56 8.10 -43.10
N SER A 17 2.05 7.02 -42.49
CA SER A 17 1.25 5.79 -42.33
C SER A 17 0.61 5.76 -40.92
N PRO A 18 -0.69 5.44 -40.78
CA PRO A 18 -1.31 5.33 -39.47
C PRO A 18 -0.71 4.12 -38.75
N ASN A 19 0.16 4.38 -37.76
CA ASN A 19 0.75 3.37 -36.89
C ASN A 19 -0.31 2.32 -36.51
N PRO A 20 -0.14 1.03 -36.87
CA PRO A 20 -1.20 0.03 -36.72
C PRO A 20 -1.56 -0.18 -35.26
N VAL A 21 -2.81 -0.63 -35.02
CA VAL A 21 -3.22 -1.08 -33.69
C VAL A 21 -2.38 -2.31 -33.34
N ALA A 22 -1.46 -2.16 -32.39
CA ALA A 22 -0.63 -3.27 -31.92
C ALA A 22 -1.44 -4.11 -30.92
N LEU A 23 -1.56 -5.41 -31.21
CA LEU A 23 -2.07 -6.38 -30.24
C LEU A 23 -1.07 -6.53 -29.10
N SER A 24 -1.57 -6.84 -27.90
CA SER A 24 -0.68 -7.23 -26.80
C SER A 24 0.06 -8.52 -27.19
N LYS A 25 1.36 -8.59 -26.92
CA LYS A 25 2.21 -9.74 -27.29
C LYS A 25 1.65 -11.08 -26.79
N TYR A 26 0.92 -11.07 -25.68
CA TYR A 26 0.38 -12.26 -25.02
C TYR A 26 -1.15 -12.30 -25.00
N SER A 27 -1.82 -11.51 -25.84
CA SER A 27 -3.29 -11.49 -25.92
C SER A 27 -3.79 -10.99 -27.27
N ASN A 28 -4.89 -11.56 -27.76
CA ASN A 28 -5.60 -11.01 -28.93
C ASN A 28 -6.31 -9.67 -28.63
N ARG A 29 -6.13 -9.13 -27.43
CA ARG A 29 -6.68 -7.84 -27.01
C ARG A 29 -5.65 -6.73 -27.16
N VAL A 30 -6.15 -5.53 -27.32
CA VAL A 30 -5.38 -4.30 -27.31
C VAL A 30 -5.35 -3.74 -25.89
N GLU A 31 -4.17 -3.35 -25.41
CA GLU A 31 -4.02 -2.65 -24.14
C GLU A 31 -4.47 -1.19 -24.29
N LEU A 32 -5.31 -0.71 -23.36
CA LEU A 32 -5.91 0.62 -23.45
C LEU A 32 -4.87 1.73 -23.48
N LYS A 33 -3.75 1.56 -22.76
CA LYS A 33 -2.60 2.48 -22.81
C LYS A 33 -2.13 2.77 -24.24
N THR A 34 -2.06 1.76 -25.09
CA THR A 34 -1.55 1.88 -26.48
C THR A 34 -2.50 2.67 -27.38
N LEU A 35 -3.79 2.72 -27.02
CA LEU A 35 -4.80 3.52 -27.69
C LEU A 35 -4.79 4.96 -27.18
N LEU A 36 -4.75 5.13 -25.85
CA LEU A 36 -5.08 6.37 -25.17
C LEU A 36 -3.88 7.30 -24.91
N GLN A 37 -2.66 6.76 -24.79
CA GLN A 37 -1.45 7.57 -24.53
C GLN A 37 -0.77 8.09 -25.79
N ARG A 38 -1.43 7.97 -26.95
CA ARG A 38 -0.94 8.56 -28.20
C ARG A 38 -1.05 10.08 -28.15
N SER A 39 -0.20 10.78 -28.91
CA SER A 39 -0.20 12.25 -28.95
C SER A 39 -1.55 12.85 -29.39
N ASP A 40 -2.30 12.12 -30.20
CA ASP A 40 -3.64 12.46 -30.68
C ASP A 40 -4.77 11.85 -29.83
N GLY A 41 -4.45 11.26 -28.67
CA GLY A 41 -5.42 10.54 -27.83
C GLY A 41 -6.06 9.33 -28.50
N GLY A 42 -5.51 8.86 -29.63
CA GLY A 42 -6.05 7.76 -30.43
C GLY A 42 -7.00 8.19 -31.55
N ALA A 43 -7.21 9.49 -31.78
CA ALA A 43 -8.15 10.00 -32.79
C ALA A 43 -7.92 9.42 -34.20
N ARG A 44 -6.66 9.19 -34.61
CA ARG A 44 -6.32 8.58 -35.91
C ARG A 44 -6.62 7.08 -36.00
N LEU A 45 -7.03 6.44 -34.89
CA LEU A 45 -7.45 5.04 -34.86
C LEU A 45 -8.97 4.88 -35.09
N ALA A 46 -9.71 5.96 -35.31
CA ALA A 46 -11.12 5.89 -35.67
C ALA A 46 -11.32 5.03 -36.93
N GLY A 47 -12.37 4.20 -36.92
CA GLY A 47 -12.67 3.19 -37.94
C GLY A 47 -11.92 1.87 -37.77
N LYS A 48 -10.93 1.77 -36.87
CA LYS A 48 -10.24 0.50 -36.61
C LYS A 48 -11.07 -0.39 -35.69
N ARG A 49 -11.13 -1.68 -36.05
CA ARG A 49 -11.73 -2.74 -35.24
C ARG A 49 -10.73 -3.25 -34.21
N VAL A 50 -11.16 -3.38 -32.95
CA VAL A 50 -10.30 -3.83 -31.85
C VAL A 50 -11.07 -4.75 -30.90
N VAL A 51 -10.33 -5.60 -30.19
CA VAL A 51 -10.83 -6.32 -29.02
C VAL A 51 -10.15 -5.74 -27.79
N ILE A 52 -10.93 -5.34 -26.79
CA ILE A 52 -10.44 -4.77 -25.54
C ILE A 52 -11.10 -5.47 -24.36
N GLY A 53 -10.48 -5.41 -23.18
CA GLY A 53 -11.05 -5.96 -21.96
C GLY A 53 -10.69 -5.12 -20.75
N GLY A 54 -11.51 -5.17 -19.71
CA GLY A 54 -11.30 -4.38 -18.50
C GLY A 54 -12.46 -4.48 -17.53
N TRP A 55 -12.37 -3.75 -16.43
CA TRP A 55 -13.46 -3.60 -15.47
C TRP A 55 -14.15 -2.26 -15.60
N VAL A 56 -15.47 -2.25 -15.37
CA VAL A 56 -16.31 -1.05 -15.37
C VAL A 56 -15.96 -0.16 -14.17
N LYS A 57 -15.55 1.09 -14.44
CA LYS A 57 -15.28 2.13 -13.42
C LYS A 57 -16.43 3.10 -13.23
N SER A 58 -17.24 3.27 -14.27
CA SER A 58 -18.52 3.97 -14.21
C SER A 58 -19.41 3.52 -15.35
N SER A 59 -20.71 3.61 -15.15
CA SER A 59 -21.71 3.26 -16.17
C SER A 59 -22.85 4.28 -16.17
N ARG A 60 -23.42 4.56 -17.34
CA ARG A 60 -24.70 5.27 -17.49
C ARG A 60 -25.55 4.59 -18.57
N ALA A 61 -26.86 4.67 -18.45
CA ALA A 61 -27.81 4.15 -19.44
C ALA A 61 -28.66 5.30 -19.98
N VAL A 62 -28.86 5.33 -21.30
CA VAL A 62 -29.71 6.30 -21.99
C VAL A 62 -30.78 5.51 -22.75
N LYS A 63 -32.06 5.84 -22.57
CA LYS A 63 -33.15 5.20 -23.34
C LYS A 63 -33.05 5.63 -24.80
N LYS A 64 -33.23 4.68 -25.74
CA LYS A 64 -33.11 4.92 -27.19
C LYS A 64 -34.09 5.98 -27.71
N ASP A 65 -35.24 6.13 -27.06
CA ASP A 65 -36.31 7.07 -27.47
C ASP A 65 -36.29 8.43 -26.74
N SER A 66 -35.21 8.78 -26.04
CA SER A 66 -35.10 10.08 -25.37
C SER A 66 -34.55 11.14 -26.34
N PRO A 67 -35.15 12.35 -26.43
CA PRO A 67 -34.58 13.42 -27.24
C PRO A 67 -33.17 13.79 -26.75
N PRO A 68 -32.27 14.25 -27.64
CA PRO A 68 -30.91 14.62 -27.25
C PRO A 68 -30.93 15.72 -26.17
N PRO A 69 -29.97 15.72 -25.23
CA PRO A 69 -29.90 16.78 -24.23
C PRO A 69 -29.70 18.13 -24.93
N PRO A 70 -30.37 19.21 -24.48
CA PRO A 70 -30.19 20.53 -25.06
C PRO A 70 -28.74 20.99 -24.88
N PRO A 71 -28.20 21.79 -25.82
CA PRO A 71 -26.90 22.43 -25.64
C PRO A 71 -26.93 23.28 -24.37
N ALA A 72 -25.84 23.27 -23.60
CA ALA A 72 -25.73 24.11 -22.41
C ALA A 72 -25.86 25.60 -22.81
N GLU A 73 -26.95 26.24 -22.42
CA GLU A 73 -27.12 27.68 -22.57
C GLU A 73 -26.06 28.39 -21.73
N VAL A 74 -25.32 29.28 -22.39
CA VAL A 74 -24.42 30.23 -21.77
C VAL A 74 -25.26 31.23 -21.00
N ALA A 75 -25.31 31.10 -19.68
CA ALA A 75 -25.94 32.09 -18.82
C ALA A 75 -25.15 33.41 -18.91
N VAL A 76 -25.73 34.38 -19.62
CA VAL A 76 -25.33 35.79 -19.57
C VAL A 76 -25.74 36.34 -18.19
N HIS A 77 -24.76 36.77 -17.41
CA HIS A 77 -25.01 37.51 -16.17
C HIS A 77 -25.53 38.92 -16.47
N PRO A 78 -26.61 39.39 -15.82
CA PRO A 78 -26.85 40.81 -15.63
C PRO A 78 -26.22 41.31 -14.32
N PRO A 79 -25.94 42.62 -14.20
CA PRO A 79 -25.02 43.16 -13.21
C PRO A 79 -25.65 43.37 -11.82
N SER A 80 -24.75 43.45 -10.85
CA SER A 80 -24.97 43.66 -9.42
C SER A 80 -25.44 45.06 -9.02
N SER A 81 -26.44 45.11 -8.15
CA SER A 81 -26.69 46.16 -7.13
C SER A 81 -27.79 45.58 -6.22
N GLY A 82 -27.75 45.49 -4.90
CA GLY A 82 -27.07 46.22 -3.83
C GLY A 82 -28.15 46.53 -2.77
N GLY A 83 -27.98 46.09 -1.51
CA GLY A 83 -28.72 46.65 -0.36
C GLY A 83 -29.73 45.76 0.39
N ASN A 84 -29.23 45.08 1.43
CA ASN A 84 -29.71 44.97 2.83
C ASN A 84 -31.19 44.98 3.29
N GLN A 85 -31.41 44.09 4.28
CA GLN A 85 -32.28 44.13 5.48
C GLN A 85 -33.65 43.39 5.51
N ALA A 86 -33.59 42.23 6.18
CA ALA A 86 -34.28 41.85 7.43
C ALA A 86 -35.82 41.89 7.60
N SER A 87 -36.32 40.68 7.91
CA SER A 87 -37.37 40.30 8.88
C SER A 87 -38.85 40.52 8.55
N THR A 88 -39.60 39.41 8.51
CA THR A 88 -40.77 39.19 9.38
C THR A 88 -41.20 37.72 9.36
N THR A 89 -41.59 37.26 10.54
CA THR A 89 -41.95 35.90 10.97
C THR A 89 -43.45 35.63 10.93
N ALA A 90 -43.86 34.41 10.60
CA ALA A 90 -45.04 33.68 11.15
C ALA A 90 -44.95 32.20 10.70
N ASN A 91 -44.62 31.20 11.53
CA ASN A 91 -45.32 30.52 12.65
C ASN A 91 -46.21 29.30 12.25
N ILE A 92 -45.74 28.11 12.70
CA ILE A 92 -46.47 26.96 13.31
C ILE A 92 -47.32 26.09 12.34
N SER A 93 -47.24 24.76 12.27
CA SER A 93 -47.40 23.75 13.34
C SER A 93 -46.86 22.35 13.00
N CYS A 94 -46.25 21.70 13.98
CA CYS A 94 -46.08 20.24 14.09
C CYS A 94 -47.04 19.72 15.17
N THR A 95 -47.75 18.62 14.92
CA THR A 95 -48.05 17.46 15.82
C THR A 95 -49.03 16.50 15.11
N GLU A 96 -48.60 15.26 14.86
CA GLU A 96 -49.09 13.98 15.46
C GLU A 96 -50.11 13.28 14.53
N ILE A 97 -50.16 11.96 14.31
CA ILE A 97 -50.16 10.82 15.26
C ILE A 97 -49.61 9.53 14.60
N ILE A 98 -48.86 8.77 15.40
CA ILE A 98 -48.45 7.37 15.24
C ILE A 98 -49.49 6.44 15.88
N GLN A 99 -49.78 5.28 15.27
CA GLN A 99 -50.03 3.94 15.89
C GLN A 99 -50.60 3.00 14.80
N SER A 100 -50.34 1.69 14.70
CA SER A 100 -49.54 0.71 15.46
C SER A 100 -49.45 -0.59 14.61
N LYS A 101 -48.26 -1.20 14.48
CA LYS A 101 -47.79 -2.48 15.07
C LYS A 101 -48.45 -3.81 14.65
N MET A 102 -47.60 -4.64 14.03
CA MET A 102 -47.31 -6.07 14.30
C MET A 102 -48.40 -7.14 14.02
N ASN A 103 -48.07 -8.05 13.10
CA ASN A 103 -48.47 -9.47 13.15
C ASN A 103 -47.31 -10.35 12.65
N ILE A 104 -46.41 -10.73 13.56
CA ILE A 104 -45.51 -11.87 13.40
C ILE A 104 -45.69 -12.70 14.67
N PHE A 105 -46.46 -13.78 14.60
CA PHE A 105 -46.30 -15.03 15.36
C PHE A 105 -47.43 -15.97 14.97
N ARG A 106 -47.21 -16.80 13.95
CA ARG A 106 -47.80 -18.15 13.93
C ARG A 106 -46.89 -19.13 13.19
N LYS A 107 -46.14 -19.86 14.01
CA LYS A 107 -45.70 -21.26 13.89
C LYS A 107 -44.48 -21.59 13.02
N LEU A 108 -43.38 -21.82 13.76
CA LEU A 108 -42.32 -22.79 13.51
C LEU A 108 -42.73 -24.15 14.15
N PHE A 109 -42.12 -25.25 13.70
CA PHE A 109 -42.36 -26.71 13.87
C PHE A 109 -43.21 -27.28 12.72
N ASP A 110 -42.71 -28.12 11.81
CA ASP A 110 -41.73 -29.21 11.98
C ASP A 110 -40.78 -29.43 10.79
N VAL A 111 -39.53 -29.78 11.12
CA VAL A 111 -38.57 -30.51 10.27
C VAL A 111 -38.43 -31.90 10.91
N LEU A 112 -38.36 -32.95 10.07
CA LEU A 112 -38.00 -34.35 10.34
C LEU A 112 -39.16 -35.35 10.51
N SER A 113 -39.65 -35.88 9.39
CA SER A 113 -39.68 -37.34 9.17
C SER A 113 -40.03 -37.67 7.72
N GLY A 114 -39.18 -38.50 7.09
CA GLY A 114 -39.40 -39.02 5.76
C GLY A 114 -40.55 -40.02 5.71
N GLY A 115 -41.19 -40.10 4.54
CA GLY A 115 -42.20 -41.10 4.24
C GLY A 115 -42.88 -40.74 2.93
N GLY A 116 -42.52 -41.44 1.86
CA GLY A 116 -43.12 -41.23 0.54
C GLY A 116 -44.60 -41.60 0.48
N LYS A 117 -45.33 -40.93 -0.41
CA LYS A 117 -46.41 -41.48 -1.24
C LYS A 117 -46.87 -40.45 -2.28
N THR A 118 -47.29 -41.00 -3.40
CA THR A 118 -47.66 -40.48 -4.72
C THR A 118 -49.00 -39.70 -4.81
N TYR A 119 -48.99 -38.59 -5.60
CA TYR A 119 -50.00 -37.98 -6.52
C TYR A 119 -51.45 -37.67 -6.03
N PRO A 120 -52.24 -36.72 -6.63
CA PRO A 120 -52.13 -36.16 -7.99
C PRO A 120 -52.34 -34.64 -8.19
N ILE A 121 -51.85 -34.21 -9.36
CA ILE A 121 -52.33 -33.19 -10.33
C ILE A 121 -53.52 -32.32 -9.88
N PHE A 122 -53.29 -31.00 -9.86
CA PHE A 122 -54.31 -30.00 -10.21
C PHE A 122 -53.71 -29.05 -11.23
N ASP A 123 -54.12 -29.22 -12.48
CA ASP A 123 -53.87 -28.31 -13.59
C ASP A 123 -54.45 -26.94 -13.27
N LYS A 124 -53.60 -25.90 -13.32
CA LYS A 124 -54.05 -24.51 -13.33
C LYS A 124 -53.96 -24.03 -14.78
N PRO A 125 -55.08 -23.64 -15.42
CA PRO A 125 -55.09 -23.28 -16.82
C PRO A 125 -54.22 -22.04 -17.06
N GLU A 126 -53.40 -22.14 -18.11
CA GLU A 126 -52.62 -21.05 -18.69
C GLU A 126 -53.53 -19.85 -18.98
N LEU A 127 -53.29 -18.74 -18.29
CA LEU A 127 -53.75 -17.44 -18.74
C LEU A 127 -52.79 -16.98 -19.85
N ALA A 128 -53.10 -17.39 -21.07
CA ALA A 128 -52.45 -16.87 -22.27
C ALA A 128 -52.79 -15.38 -22.43
N GLY A 129 -51.74 -14.56 -22.62
CA GLY A 129 -51.90 -13.24 -23.25
C GLY A 129 -51.69 -12.00 -22.38
N GLN A 130 -50.61 -11.93 -21.59
CA GLN A 130 -49.93 -10.63 -21.40
C GLN A 130 -48.69 -10.63 -22.28
N LYS A 131 -48.75 -9.92 -23.43
CA LYS A 131 -47.55 -9.44 -24.10
C LYS A 131 -46.84 -8.53 -23.11
N THR A 132 -45.88 -9.07 -22.36
CA THR A 132 -44.89 -8.27 -21.67
C THR A 132 -44.27 -7.37 -22.72
N ALA A 133 -44.40 -6.05 -22.55
CA ALA A 133 -43.73 -5.09 -23.41
C ALA A 133 -42.24 -5.48 -23.51
N PRO A 134 -41.62 -5.42 -24.70
CA PRO A 134 -40.20 -5.71 -24.82
C PRO A 134 -39.45 -4.85 -23.79
N PRO A 135 -38.43 -5.43 -23.12
CA PRO A 135 -37.67 -4.67 -22.14
C PRO A 135 -37.15 -3.38 -22.79
N PRO A 136 -37.23 -2.23 -22.11
CA PRO A 136 -36.82 -0.96 -22.70
C PRO A 136 -35.37 -1.06 -23.22
N GLU A 137 -35.15 -0.63 -24.46
CA GLU A 137 -33.82 -0.62 -25.07
C GLU A 137 -33.03 0.60 -24.60
N TYR A 138 -31.81 0.36 -24.16
CA TYR A 138 -30.88 1.37 -23.68
C TYR A 138 -29.57 1.31 -24.48
N ILE A 139 -29.00 2.49 -24.70
CA ILE A 139 -27.58 2.62 -25.00
C ILE A 139 -26.84 2.77 -23.68
N LEU A 140 -25.98 1.79 -23.39
CA LEU A 140 -25.15 1.74 -22.20
C LEU A 140 -23.78 2.33 -22.52
N TYR A 141 -23.31 3.23 -21.66
CA TYR A 141 -21.97 3.80 -21.75
C TYR A 141 -21.18 3.31 -20.55
N PHE A 142 -20.13 2.53 -20.80
CA PHE A 142 -19.18 2.08 -19.79
C PHE A 142 -17.89 2.86 -19.92
N THR A 143 -17.38 3.36 -18.80
CA THR A 143 -15.98 3.76 -18.71
C THR A 143 -15.21 2.58 -18.14
N ILE A 144 -14.30 2.01 -18.91
CA ILE A 144 -13.55 0.82 -18.50
C ILE A 144 -12.06 1.11 -18.29
N SER A 145 -11.42 0.29 -17.47
CA SER A 145 -9.97 0.27 -17.32
C SER A 145 -9.46 -1.17 -17.31
N ASP A 146 -8.27 -1.35 -17.87
CA ASP A 146 -7.49 -2.59 -17.82
C ASP A 146 -6.28 -2.49 -16.87
N GLY A 147 -6.11 -1.33 -16.20
CA GLY A 147 -4.98 -1.03 -15.32
C GLY A 147 -3.70 -0.55 -16.01
N SER A 148 -3.64 -0.57 -17.35
CA SER A 148 -2.43 -0.21 -18.11
C SER A 148 -2.09 1.29 -18.07
N SER A 149 -3.10 2.15 -17.87
CA SER A 149 -2.97 3.62 -17.81
C SER A 149 -3.89 4.25 -16.76
N VAL A 150 -3.75 5.56 -16.53
CA VAL A 150 -4.73 6.34 -15.74
C VAL A 150 -6.02 6.50 -16.55
N ALA A 151 -5.89 6.81 -17.84
CA ALA A 151 -6.98 6.97 -18.77
C ALA A 151 -7.85 5.70 -18.83
N SER A 152 -9.11 5.91 -19.15
CA SER A 152 -10.13 4.88 -19.24
C SER A 152 -10.88 5.09 -20.56
N LEU A 153 -11.22 4.00 -21.24
CA LEU A 153 -11.89 4.04 -22.53
C LEU A 153 -13.41 4.03 -22.31
N GLN A 154 -14.13 4.86 -23.07
CA GLN A 154 -15.58 4.77 -23.15
C GLN A 154 -15.96 3.67 -24.14
N VAL A 155 -16.85 2.78 -23.71
CA VAL A 155 -17.41 1.69 -24.50
C VAL A 155 -18.92 1.88 -24.56
N VAL A 156 -19.46 1.94 -25.77
CA VAL A 156 -20.88 2.11 -26.07
C VAL A 156 -21.45 0.74 -26.45
N VAL A 157 -22.52 0.35 -25.78
CA VAL A 157 -23.10 -0.99 -25.86
C VAL A 157 -24.62 -0.85 -26.02
N ASP A 158 -25.19 -1.45 -27.08
CA ASP A 158 -26.65 -1.60 -27.16
C ASP A 158 -27.08 -2.69 -26.18
N SER A 159 -28.01 -2.39 -25.27
CA SER A 159 -28.51 -3.36 -24.29
C SER A 159 -29.09 -4.63 -24.93
N ALA A 160 -29.59 -4.54 -26.17
CA ALA A 160 -30.11 -5.68 -26.92
C ALA A 160 -29.04 -6.73 -27.24
N MET A 161 -27.75 -6.38 -27.20
CA MET A 161 -26.65 -7.30 -27.47
C MET A 161 -26.28 -8.21 -26.29
N SER A 162 -26.84 -7.93 -25.10
CA SER A 162 -26.52 -8.67 -23.88
C SER A 162 -27.65 -9.63 -23.51
N THR A 163 -27.28 -10.87 -23.18
CA THR A 163 -28.18 -11.85 -22.54
C THR A 163 -28.28 -11.68 -21.03
N VAL A 164 -27.44 -10.83 -20.44
CA VAL A 164 -27.34 -10.57 -19.01
C VAL A 164 -28.13 -9.30 -18.65
N PRO A 165 -28.84 -9.26 -17.51
CA PRO A 165 -29.55 -8.08 -17.06
C PRO A 165 -28.66 -6.82 -17.01
N THR A 166 -29.19 -5.70 -17.50
CA THR A 166 -28.49 -4.40 -17.52
C THR A 166 -27.93 -3.99 -16.15
N THR A 167 -28.63 -4.31 -15.06
CA THR A 167 -28.20 -4.03 -13.69
C THR A 167 -26.88 -4.72 -13.32
N GLN A 168 -26.66 -5.95 -13.80
CA GLN A 168 -25.42 -6.68 -13.55
C GLN A 168 -24.26 -6.18 -14.42
N LEU A 169 -24.55 -5.84 -15.69
CA LEU A 169 -23.55 -5.26 -16.58
C LEU A 169 -23.05 -3.89 -16.10
N MET A 170 -23.96 -3.08 -15.54
CA MET A 170 -23.64 -1.74 -15.05
C MET A 170 -22.96 -1.73 -13.67
N ALA A 171 -22.86 -2.87 -12.98
CA ALA A 171 -22.22 -2.92 -11.68
C ALA A 171 -20.73 -2.52 -11.78
N LEU A 172 -20.28 -1.67 -10.85
CA LEU A 172 -18.88 -1.25 -10.81
C LEU A 172 -17.98 -2.45 -10.51
N GLY A 173 -16.87 -2.59 -11.23
CA GLY A 173 -15.96 -3.72 -11.12
C GLY A 173 -16.32 -4.91 -12.02
N THR A 174 -17.49 -4.91 -12.66
CA THR A 174 -17.87 -5.93 -13.65
C THR A 174 -16.83 -6.00 -14.75
N CYS A 175 -16.35 -7.20 -15.05
CA CYS A 175 -15.31 -7.43 -16.04
C CYS A 175 -15.95 -7.79 -17.39
N ILE A 176 -15.56 -7.05 -18.43
CA ILE A 176 -16.06 -7.24 -19.79
C ILE A 176 -14.92 -7.43 -20.79
N VAL A 177 -15.22 -8.10 -21.89
CA VAL A 177 -14.43 -8.07 -23.13
C VAL A 177 -15.36 -7.60 -24.25
N ALA A 178 -14.93 -6.59 -24.99
CA ALA A 178 -15.70 -6.01 -26.08
C ALA A 178 -14.90 -6.07 -27.38
N GLU A 179 -15.53 -6.53 -28.45
CA GLU A 179 -15.06 -6.38 -29.82
C GLU A 179 -15.91 -5.29 -30.48
N GLY A 180 -15.29 -4.34 -31.16
CA GLY A 180 -16.01 -3.23 -31.77
C GLY A 180 -15.13 -2.34 -32.62
N VAL A 181 -15.70 -1.22 -33.07
CA VAL A 181 -15.03 -0.22 -33.91
C VAL A 181 -14.78 1.05 -33.09
N LEU A 182 -13.56 1.57 -33.17
CA LEU A 182 -13.22 2.84 -32.56
C LEU A 182 -13.88 3.99 -33.33
N ARG A 183 -14.50 4.93 -32.62
CA ARG A 183 -15.15 6.12 -33.18
C ARG A 183 -14.66 7.38 -32.49
N GLN A 184 -14.74 8.51 -33.19
CA GLN A 184 -14.70 9.81 -32.52
C GLN A 184 -16.08 10.08 -31.92
N PRO A 185 -16.17 10.54 -30.67
CA PRO A 185 -17.47 10.82 -30.07
C PRO A 185 -18.24 11.90 -30.85
N LEU A 186 -19.55 11.75 -30.94
CA LEU A 186 -20.43 12.65 -31.71
C LEU A 186 -20.47 14.10 -31.17
N ALA A 187 -20.16 14.31 -29.89
CA ALA A 187 -20.18 15.62 -29.26
C ALA A 187 -18.80 16.29 -29.30
N ALA A 188 -18.72 17.52 -29.84
CA ALA A 188 -17.49 18.32 -29.85
C ALA A 188 -16.94 18.65 -28.44
N SER A 189 -17.77 18.54 -27.40
CA SER A 189 -17.40 18.71 -25.98
C SER A 189 -17.05 17.40 -25.27
N ALA A 190 -16.87 16.30 -26.01
CA ALA A 190 -16.57 15.01 -25.43
C ALA A 190 -15.23 15.01 -24.67
N LYS A 191 -15.26 14.43 -23.48
CA LYS A 191 -14.09 14.31 -22.58
C LYS A 191 -13.01 13.34 -23.12
N HIS A 192 -13.33 12.57 -24.15
CA HIS A 192 -12.50 11.50 -24.69
C HIS A 192 -12.30 11.74 -26.20
N ALA A 193 -11.09 11.47 -26.71
CA ALA A 193 -10.79 11.60 -28.14
C ALA A 193 -11.37 10.46 -28.98
N ILE A 194 -11.56 9.29 -28.37
CA ILE A 194 -12.15 8.10 -28.97
C ILE A 194 -13.06 7.36 -27.99
N GLU A 195 -14.00 6.60 -28.55
CA GLU A 195 -14.83 5.62 -27.87
C GLU A 195 -14.90 4.32 -28.69
N LEU A 196 -15.25 3.21 -28.05
CA LEU A 196 -15.50 1.93 -28.74
C LEU A 196 -17.00 1.71 -28.89
N GLU A 197 -17.48 1.64 -30.12
CA GLU A 197 -18.82 1.13 -30.43
C GLU A 197 -18.76 -0.40 -30.46
N ALA A 198 -19.32 -1.06 -29.44
CA ALA A 198 -19.23 -2.50 -29.30
C ALA A 198 -20.17 -3.20 -30.29
N GLU A 199 -19.65 -4.23 -30.96
CA GLU A 199 -20.41 -5.14 -31.82
C GLU A 199 -20.58 -6.53 -31.19
N LYS A 200 -19.63 -6.92 -30.32
CA LYS A 200 -19.76 -8.10 -29.47
C LYS A 200 -19.34 -7.75 -28.05
N LEU A 201 -20.08 -8.27 -27.08
CA LEU A 201 -19.80 -8.12 -25.67
C LEU A 201 -19.79 -9.48 -24.99
N LEU A 202 -18.70 -9.78 -24.29
CA LEU A 202 -18.60 -10.92 -23.38
C LEU A 202 -18.56 -10.41 -21.94
N HIS A 203 -19.55 -10.83 -21.15
CA HIS A 203 -19.55 -10.63 -19.72
C HIS A 203 -18.70 -11.72 -19.04
N VAL A 204 -17.56 -11.34 -18.48
CA VAL A 204 -16.55 -12.28 -17.97
C VAL A 204 -16.73 -12.56 -16.49
N GLY A 205 -16.98 -11.53 -15.68
CA GLY A 205 -17.08 -11.67 -14.23
C GLY A 205 -18.10 -10.71 -13.63
N THR A 206 -19.07 -11.28 -12.91
CA THR A 206 -20.12 -10.54 -12.19
C THR A 206 -19.57 -9.89 -10.93
N VAL A 207 -20.23 -8.82 -10.50
CA VAL A 207 -20.02 -8.20 -9.20
C VAL A 207 -21.34 -8.13 -8.46
N ASP A 208 -21.35 -8.58 -7.20
CA ASP A 208 -22.40 -8.29 -6.23
C ASP A 208 -22.17 -6.86 -5.68
N PRO A 209 -22.97 -5.86 -6.07
CA PRO A 209 -22.73 -4.46 -5.70
C PRO A 209 -22.80 -4.22 -4.19
N GLU A 210 -23.53 -5.06 -3.45
CA GLU A 210 -23.69 -4.92 -2.00
C GLU A 210 -22.45 -5.40 -1.24
N LYS A 211 -21.73 -6.39 -1.80
CA LYS A 211 -20.54 -6.99 -1.18
C LYS A 211 -19.23 -6.42 -1.69
N TYR A 212 -19.22 -5.82 -2.88
CA TYR A 212 -18.00 -5.29 -3.45
C TYR A 212 -17.62 -3.94 -2.83
N PRO A 213 -16.48 -3.85 -2.11
CA PRO A 213 -16.16 -2.65 -1.33
C PRO A 213 -16.00 -1.40 -2.20
N LEU A 214 -15.54 -1.55 -3.45
CA LEU A 214 -15.34 -0.43 -4.38
C LEU A 214 -16.63 0.00 -5.11
N SER A 215 -17.79 -0.59 -4.79
CA SER A 215 -19.08 -0.12 -5.31
C SER A 215 -19.48 1.22 -4.70
N LYS A 216 -19.03 1.50 -3.48
CA LYS A 216 -19.26 2.78 -2.78
C LYS A 216 -18.40 3.87 -3.41
N LYS A 217 -19.02 5.01 -3.74
CA LYS A 217 -18.29 6.17 -4.29
C LYS A 217 -17.28 6.69 -3.26
N GLN A 218 -16.02 6.73 -3.66
CA GLN A 218 -14.88 7.36 -2.97
C GLN A 218 -14.61 6.83 -1.54
N LEU A 219 -13.84 5.74 -1.47
CA LEU A 219 -13.24 5.30 -0.20
C LEU A 219 -11.90 6.03 0.06
N PRO A 220 -11.65 6.51 1.28
CA PRO A 220 -10.35 7.06 1.66
C PRO A 220 -9.27 5.96 1.70
N LEU A 221 -8.00 6.35 1.51
CA LEU A 221 -6.87 5.41 1.41
C LEU A 221 -6.75 4.48 2.63
N HIS A 222 -6.95 4.99 3.84
CA HIS A 222 -6.84 4.17 5.05
C HIS A 222 -7.90 3.04 5.10
N MET A 223 -9.13 3.28 4.61
CA MET A 223 -10.17 2.23 4.51
C MET A 223 -9.88 1.24 3.38
N LEU A 224 -9.18 1.66 2.33
CA LEU A 224 -8.79 0.75 1.25
C LEU A 224 -7.78 -0.31 1.71
N ARG A 225 -7.07 -0.10 2.83
CA ARG A 225 -6.12 -1.07 3.40
C ARG A 225 -6.80 -2.34 3.90
N ASP A 226 -8.07 -2.25 4.33
CA ASP A 226 -8.88 -3.41 4.72
C ASP A 226 -9.34 -4.25 3.51
N TYR A 227 -9.08 -3.75 2.30
CA TYR A 227 -9.42 -4.40 1.03
C TYR A 227 -8.20 -4.41 0.08
N SER A 228 -7.03 -4.80 0.60
CA SER A 228 -5.76 -4.75 -0.13
C SER A 228 -5.77 -5.51 -1.46
N GLN A 229 -6.55 -6.58 -1.56
CA GLN A 229 -6.79 -7.36 -2.78
C GLN A 229 -7.59 -6.62 -3.87
N PHE A 230 -8.42 -5.64 -3.50
CA PHE A 230 -9.25 -4.90 -4.45
C PHE A 230 -8.74 -3.49 -4.73
N ARG A 231 -8.08 -2.84 -3.75
CA ARG A 231 -7.63 -1.46 -3.88
C ARG A 231 -6.77 -1.15 -5.12
N PRO A 232 -6.00 -2.07 -5.74
CA PRO A 232 -5.28 -1.79 -6.99
C PRO A 232 -6.19 -1.39 -8.16
N ARG A 233 -7.49 -1.71 -8.11
CA ARG A 233 -8.48 -1.27 -9.12
C ARG A 233 -8.88 0.19 -9.00
N THR A 234 -8.49 0.88 -7.92
CA THR A 234 -8.66 2.33 -7.78
C THR A 234 -7.58 3.06 -8.56
N THR A 235 -7.91 4.24 -9.13
CA THR A 235 -6.95 4.99 -9.94
C THR A 235 -5.71 5.42 -9.15
N THR A 236 -5.87 5.81 -7.88
CA THR A 236 -4.74 6.25 -7.03
C THR A 236 -3.76 5.11 -6.77
N VAL A 237 -4.24 3.97 -6.26
CA VAL A 237 -3.36 2.84 -5.97
C VAL A 237 -2.73 2.31 -7.27
N GLY A 238 -3.50 2.18 -8.36
CA GLY A 238 -2.95 1.76 -9.65
C GLY A 238 -1.85 2.69 -10.17
N SER A 239 -1.98 4.01 -9.97
CA SER A 239 -0.94 4.98 -10.35
C SER A 239 0.31 4.84 -9.49
N VAL A 240 0.15 4.67 -8.18
CA VAL A 240 1.26 4.43 -7.24
C VAL A 240 2.00 3.13 -7.59
N THR A 241 1.27 2.04 -7.90
CA THR A 241 1.88 0.77 -8.34
C THR A 241 2.68 0.93 -9.64
N ARG A 242 2.18 1.70 -10.62
CA ARG A 242 2.93 1.98 -11.86
C ARG A 242 4.16 2.87 -11.61
N VAL A 243 4.09 3.81 -10.68
CA VAL A 243 5.24 4.61 -10.22
C VAL A 243 6.28 3.73 -9.54
N HIS A 244 5.87 2.85 -8.61
CA HIS A 244 6.75 1.88 -7.97
C HIS A 244 7.45 1.00 -9.01
N SER A 245 6.70 0.45 -9.96
CA SER A 245 7.25 -0.38 -11.05
C SER A 245 8.27 0.39 -11.90
N ALA A 246 8.00 1.67 -12.20
CA ALA A 246 8.93 2.53 -12.91
C ALA A 246 10.22 2.82 -12.12
N LEU A 247 10.12 3.12 -10.82
CA LEU A 247 11.27 3.32 -9.94
C LEU A 247 12.11 2.05 -9.79
N THR A 248 11.46 0.89 -9.76
CA THR A 248 12.15 -0.40 -9.71
C THR A 248 13.00 -0.62 -10.96
N LEU A 249 12.42 -0.42 -12.14
CA LEU A 249 13.15 -0.48 -13.41
C LEU A 249 14.25 0.58 -13.47
N ALA A 250 13.96 1.83 -13.08
CA ALA A 250 14.93 2.92 -13.06
C ALA A 250 16.13 2.61 -12.15
N SER A 251 15.90 1.94 -11.02
CA SER A 251 16.97 1.53 -10.10
C SER A 251 17.94 0.55 -10.76
N HIS A 252 17.40 -0.48 -11.41
CA HIS A 252 18.19 -1.42 -12.18
C HIS A 252 18.94 -0.73 -13.33
N THR A 253 18.24 0.11 -14.10
CA THR A 253 18.81 0.88 -15.20
C THR A 253 19.99 1.71 -14.71
N PHE A 254 19.80 2.60 -13.74
CA PHE A 254 20.87 3.48 -13.24
C PHE A 254 22.11 2.67 -12.82
N LEU A 255 21.93 1.64 -12.00
CA LEU A 255 23.04 0.89 -11.43
C LEU A 255 23.78 0.11 -12.52
N GLN A 256 23.08 -0.58 -13.42
CA GLN A 256 23.74 -1.34 -14.49
C GLN A 256 24.43 -0.43 -15.51
N PHE A 257 23.83 0.71 -15.89
CA PHE A 257 24.47 1.68 -16.77
C PHE A 257 25.72 2.32 -16.13
N ASN A 258 25.77 2.40 -14.80
CA ASN A 258 26.95 2.85 -14.05
C ASN A 258 27.90 1.71 -13.67
N GLY A 259 27.76 0.53 -14.29
CA GLY A 259 28.69 -0.60 -14.14
C GLY A 259 28.59 -1.36 -12.82
N PHE A 260 27.48 -1.23 -12.08
CA PHE A 260 27.22 -2.08 -10.92
C PHE A 260 26.67 -3.45 -11.36
N GLN A 261 27.14 -4.51 -10.71
CA GLN A 261 26.65 -5.87 -10.93
C GLN A 261 25.57 -6.25 -9.92
N TYR A 262 24.50 -6.87 -10.39
CA TYR A 262 23.41 -7.32 -9.52
C TYR A 262 23.80 -8.59 -8.76
N VAL A 263 23.67 -8.56 -7.45
CA VAL A 263 23.96 -9.67 -6.55
C VAL A 263 22.72 -10.00 -5.72
N GLN A 264 22.32 -11.26 -5.74
CA GLN A 264 21.28 -11.77 -4.85
C GLN A 264 21.93 -12.15 -3.52
N VAL A 265 21.52 -11.45 -2.45
CA VAL A 265 22.05 -11.68 -1.09
C VAL A 265 21.05 -12.49 -0.27
N PRO A 266 21.50 -13.26 0.74
CA PRO A 266 20.61 -14.03 1.61
C PRO A 266 19.61 -13.15 2.37
N VAL A 267 18.37 -13.63 2.48
CA VAL A 267 17.34 -13.02 3.35
C VAL A 267 17.42 -13.58 4.78
N ILE A 268 17.70 -14.87 4.91
CA ILE A 268 17.95 -15.51 6.21
C ILE A 268 19.42 -15.31 6.56
N THR A 269 19.71 -14.84 7.77
CA THR A 269 21.06 -14.49 8.23
C THR A 269 21.31 -15.00 9.65
N THR A 270 22.58 -15.22 9.97
CA THR A 270 23.06 -15.50 11.34
C THR A 270 23.66 -14.25 12.00
N THR A 271 23.91 -13.21 11.22
CA THR A 271 24.51 -11.94 11.65
C THR A 271 23.56 -10.78 11.39
N GLY A 272 23.64 -9.74 12.22
CA GLY A 272 22.89 -8.52 12.04
C GLY A 272 22.92 -7.65 13.29
N PHE A 273 22.25 -6.51 13.22
CA PHE A 273 22.18 -5.52 14.28
C PHE A 273 20.74 -5.04 14.47
N GLY A 274 20.43 -4.51 15.65
CA GLY A 274 19.08 -4.05 15.99
C GLY A 274 18.09 -5.17 16.30
N GLU A 275 16.80 -4.82 16.37
CA GLU A 275 15.72 -5.78 16.62
C GLU A 275 15.38 -6.55 15.32
N MET A 276 15.65 -7.86 15.32
CA MET A 276 15.48 -8.72 14.14
C MET A 276 14.40 -9.78 14.36
N PHE A 277 13.69 -10.17 13.29
CA PHE A 277 12.76 -11.30 13.35
C PHE A 277 13.55 -12.59 13.39
N ARG A 278 13.32 -13.42 14.41
CA ARG A 278 13.89 -14.77 14.47
C ARG A 278 13.15 -15.71 13.52
N VAL A 279 13.91 -16.50 12.76
CA VAL A 279 13.42 -17.57 11.88
C VAL A 279 13.74 -18.91 12.55
N THR A 280 12.72 -19.75 12.71
CA THR A 280 12.87 -21.04 13.39
C THR A 280 11.86 -22.06 12.88
N THR A 281 12.29 -23.32 12.81
CA THR A 281 11.43 -24.49 12.55
C THR A 281 11.10 -25.26 13.82
N LEU A 282 11.72 -24.87 14.94
CA LEU A 282 11.37 -25.35 16.27
C LEU A 282 9.95 -24.86 16.59
N SER A 283 8.97 -25.65 16.14
CA SER A 283 7.64 -25.63 16.73
C SER A 283 7.82 -25.95 18.21
N GLY A 284 7.03 -25.36 19.12
CA GLY A 284 7.10 -25.63 20.56
C GLY A 284 6.82 -27.10 20.89
N LYS A 285 7.77 -27.99 20.58
CA LYS A 285 7.79 -29.40 20.93
C LYS A 285 8.14 -29.47 22.41
N THR A 286 7.15 -29.20 23.26
CA THR A 286 7.14 -29.82 24.57
C THR A 286 6.99 -31.31 24.36
N ASP A 287 8.07 -32.05 24.61
CA ASP A 287 8.03 -33.50 24.71
C ASP A 287 6.92 -33.92 25.67
N GLY A 288 5.87 -34.55 25.13
CA GLY A 288 4.88 -35.29 25.88
C GLY A 288 5.52 -36.55 26.47
N LYS A 289 6.39 -36.38 27.46
CA LYS A 289 6.79 -37.42 28.42
C LYS A 289 6.35 -36.97 29.81
N GLU A 290 5.04 -36.86 30.01
CA GLU A 290 4.48 -37.10 31.32
C GLU A 290 3.72 -38.42 31.27
N GLU A 291 4.15 -39.33 32.14
CA GLU A 291 3.52 -40.61 32.40
C GLU A 291 2.01 -40.42 32.62
N LYS A 292 1.20 -41.25 31.95
CA LYS A 292 -0.23 -41.37 32.22
C LYS A 292 -0.43 -41.84 33.67
N LYS A 293 -0.49 -40.91 34.62
CA LYS A 293 -1.20 -41.13 35.87
C LYS A 293 -2.66 -40.75 35.66
N HIS A 294 -3.50 -41.78 35.65
CA HIS A 294 -4.94 -41.68 35.78
C HIS A 294 -5.31 -40.65 36.85
N VAL A 295 -6.00 -39.58 36.45
CA VAL A 295 -6.84 -38.80 37.36
C VAL A 295 -8.24 -38.78 36.77
N LYS A 296 -9.17 -39.24 37.61
CA LYS A 296 -10.56 -39.53 37.35
C LYS A 296 -11.30 -38.30 36.82
N GLU A 297 -12.19 -38.55 35.86
CA GLU A 297 -13.28 -37.67 35.49
C GLU A 297 -14.05 -37.24 36.75
N ASN A 298 -14.29 -35.94 36.87
CA ASN A 298 -15.28 -35.42 37.80
C ASN A 298 -16.21 -34.49 37.01
N ASP A 299 -17.48 -34.87 37.01
CA ASP A 299 -18.62 -34.13 36.48
C ASP A 299 -18.60 -32.66 36.87
N GLY A 300 -18.80 -31.74 35.90
CA GLY A 300 -18.93 -30.33 36.21
C GLY A 300 -19.09 -29.39 35.01
N PHE A 301 -20.36 -29.08 34.69
CA PHE A 301 -20.89 -27.91 33.95
C PHE A 301 -20.07 -27.35 32.77
N SER A 302 -20.59 -27.59 31.55
CA SER A 302 -20.08 -26.97 30.32
C SER A 302 -20.33 -25.45 30.28
N ILE A 303 -19.31 -24.70 29.83
CA ILE A 303 -19.37 -23.25 29.64
C ILE A 303 -20.45 -22.82 28.64
N ASP A 304 -20.74 -23.69 27.67
CA ASP A 304 -21.79 -23.47 26.68
C ASP A 304 -23.18 -23.49 27.30
N THR A 305 -23.37 -24.31 28.34
CA THR A 305 -24.61 -24.35 29.13
C THR A 305 -24.82 -23.04 29.90
N VAL A 306 -23.76 -22.46 30.45
CA VAL A 306 -23.82 -21.18 31.18
C VAL A 306 -24.08 -20.01 30.22
N LYS A 307 -23.47 -20.02 29.03
CA LYS A 307 -23.74 -19.01 27.99
C LYS A 307 -25.17 -19.08 27.45
N ALA A 308 -25.71 -20.29 27.30
CA ALA A 308 -27.13 -20.48 26.95
C ALA A 308 -28.06 -19.91 28.03
N ALA A 309 -27.77 -20.16 29.31
CA ALA A 309 -28.54 -19.62 30.44
C ALA A 309 -28.50 -18.09 30.53
N ILE A 310 -27.36 -17.45 30.25
CA ILE A 310 -27.24 -15.98 30.17
C ILE A 310 -28.20 -15.44 29.11
N LYS A 311 -28.20 -16.04 27.91
CA LYS A 311 -29.06 -15.61 26.80
C LYS A 311 -30.54 -15.72 27.13
N GLU A 312 -30.93 -16.76 27.86
CA GLU A 312 -32.31 -16.96 28.31
C GLU A 312 -32.71 -15.94 29.39
N LYS A 313 -31.86 -15.71 30.39
CA LYS A 313 -32.09 -14.72 31.44
C LYS A 313 -32.14 -13.28 30.92
N THR A 314 -31.34 -12.94 29.89
CA THR A 314 -31.45 -11.65 29.21
C THR A 314 -32.80 -11.47 28.52
N LYS A 315 -33.31 -12.51 27.84
CA LYS A 315 -34.65 -12.47 27.23
C LYS A 315 -35.75 -12.31 28.28
N LEU A 316 -35.59 -12.94 29.45
CA LEU A 316 -36.54 -12.80 30.56
C LEU A 316 -36.59 -11.37 31.10
N ILE A 317 -35.44 -10.72 31.29
CA ILE A 317 -35.38 -9.30 31.71
C ILE A 317 -36.04 -8.40 30.68
N ASP A 318 -35.77 -8.65 29.40
CA ASP A 318 -36.37 -7.89 28.30
C ASP A 318 -37.88 -8.09 28.19
N HIS A 319 -38.40 -9.25 28.59
CA HIS A 319 -39.83 -9.49 28.70
C HIS A 319 -40.42 -8.74 29.90
N LEU A 320 -39.82 -8.87 31.09
CA LEU A 320 -40.26 -8.23 32.33
C LEU A 320 -40.27 -6.69 32.24
N LYS A 321 -39.33 -6.10 31.50
CA LYS A 321 -39.29 -4.66 31.21
C LYS A 321 -40.41 -4.18 30.27
N ARG A 322 -40.99 -5.08 29.47
CA ARG A 322 -42.07 -4.74 28.52
C ARG A 322 -43.47 -4.99 29.08
N SER A 323 -43.61 -5.72 30.18
CA SER A 323 -44.89 -6.18 30.74
C SER A 323 -45.38 -5.43 31.98
N ASP A 324 -44.97 -4.16 32.19
CA ASP A 324 -45.29 -3.36 33.40
C ASP A 324 -45.09 -4.10 34.74
N SER A 325 -44.15 -5.04 34.76
CA SER A 325 -43.86 -5.87 35.94
C SER A 325 -43.20 -5.05 37.04
N ASN A 326 -43.42 -5.44 38.31
CA ASN A 326 -42.94 -4.64 39.44
C ASN A 326 -41.42 -4.44 39.39
N ARG A 327 -40.97 -3.27 39.86
CA ARG A 327 -39.56 -2.86 39.78
C ARG A 327 -38.63 -3.84 40.49
N GLU A 328 -39.12 -4.50 41.53
CA GLU A 328 -38.37 -5.51 42.30
C GLU A 328 -38.09 -6.78 41.51
N ALA A 329 -39.04 -7.29 40.69
CA ALA A 329 -38.83 -8.47 39.86
C ALA A 329 -37.79 -8.21 38.76
N VAL A 330 -37.78 -7.02 38.16
CA VAL A 330 -36.76 -6.64 37.18
C VAL A 330 -35.38 -6.54 37.85
N VAL A 331 -35.30 -5.96 39.05
CA VAL A 331 -34.04 -5.86 39.81
C VAL A 331 -33.53 -7.24 40.21
N ALA A 332 -34.40 -8.14 40.67
CA ALA A 332 -34.05 -9.52 41.01
C ALA A 332 -33.54 -10.30 39.79
N ALA A 333 -34.21 -10.17 38.64
CA ALA A 333 -33.80 -10.82 37.40
C ALA A 333 -32.45 -10.27 36.88
N VAL A 334 -32.22 -8.96 36.97
CA VAL A 334 -30.93 -8.33 36.62
C VAL A 334 -29.81 -8.81 37.56
N HIS A 335 -30.08 -8.92 38.85
CA HIS A 335 -29.11 -9.43 39.82
C HIS A 335 -28.77 -10.91 39.57
N ASP A 336 -29.75 -11.73 39.19
CA ASP A 336 -29.54 -13.14 38.83
C ASP A 336 -28.75 -13.29 37.50
N LEU A 337 -29.03 -12.46 36.50
CA LEU A 337 -28.20 -12.39 35.29
C LEU A 337 -26.76 -11.99 35.62
N LYS A 338 -26.57 -11.06 36.56
CA LYS A 338 -25.24 -10.63 37.00
C LYS A 338 -24.47 -11.77 37.66
N LYS A 339 -25.08 -12.50 38.60
CA LYS A 339 -24.48 -13.71 39.19
C LYS A 339 -24.10 -14.76 38.16
N THR A 340 -24.96 -14.98 37.16
CA THR A 340 -24.72 -15.97 36.09
C THR A 340 -23.58 -15.51 35.16
N SER A 341 -23.50 -14.21 34.86
CA SER A 341 -22.42 -13.61 34.08
C SER A 341 -21.08 -13.61 34.83
N ASP A 342 -21.11 -13.39 36.13
CA ASP A 342 -19.94 -13.46 37.00
C ASP A 342 -19.41 -14.90 37.08
N LEU A 343 -20.30 -15.90 37.16
CA LEU A 343 -19.93 -17.32 37.10
C LEU A 343 -19.32 -17.70 35.74
N ALA A 344 -19.90 -17.23 34.63
CA ALA A 344 -19.30 -17.42 33.30
C ALA A 344 -17.92 -16.78 33.23
N SER A 345 -17.75 -15.58 33.77
CA SER A 345 -16.45 -14.89 33.81
C SER A 345 -15.42 -15.66 34.64
N GLN A 346 -15.82 -16.27 35.76
CA GLN A 346 -14.93 -17.12 36.57
C GLN A 346 -14.56 -18.43 35.87
N LEU A 347 -15.50 -19.04 35.14
CA LEU A 347 -15.24 -20.24 34.32
C LEU A 347 -14.36 -19.91 33.11
N GLU A 348 -14.55 -18.75 32.47
CA GLU A 348 -13.68 -18.25 31.41
C GLU A 348 -12.28 -17.90 31.95
N MET A 349 -12.15 -17.39 33.18
CA MET A 349 -10.84 -17.20 33.83
C MET A 349 -10.16 -18.53 34.19
N LYS A 350 -10.92 -19.59 34.50
CA LYS A 350 -10.40 -20.94 34.74
C LYS A 350 -10.03 -21.69 33.43
N GLN A 351 -10.72 -21.40 32.32
CA GLN A 351 -10.46 -21.97 30.99
C GLN A 351 -9.51 -21.13 30.12
N ARG A 352 -9.26 -19.87 30.48
CA ARG A 352 -8.09 -19.15 29.97
C ARG A 352 -6.89 -20.02 30.26
N PRO A 353 -6.05 -20.35 29.27
CA PRO A 353 -4.76 -20.95 29.58
C PRO A 353 -4.15 -20.05 30.64
N LYS A 354 -3.78 -20.62 31.79
CA LYS A 354 -2.98 -19.91 32.79
C LYS A 354 -1.94 -19.15 31.98
N ALA A 355 -2.00 -17.82 32.04
CA ALA A 355 -1.03 -16.95 31.41
C ALA A 355 0.31 -17.63 31.62
N ALA A 356 0.94 -18.05 30.52
CA ALA A 356 2.14 -18.87 30.55
C ALA A 356 2.99 -18.30 31.67
N THR A 357 3.05 -19.04 32.79
CA THR A 357 3.86 -18.66 33.95
C THR A 357 5.18 -18.32 33.35
N LEU A 358 5.62 -17.05 33.44
CA LEU A 358 6.87 -16.54 32.88
C LEU A 358 7.91 -17.65 32.89
N ILE A 359 8.00 -18.35 31.75
CA ILE A 359 8.87 -19.50 31.62
C ILE A 359 10.21 -18.82 31.58
N LYS A 360 10.99 -18.96 32.66
CA LYS A 360 12.44 -18.75 32.60
C LYS A 360 12.86 -19.38 31.28
N PRO A 361 13.54 -18.68 30.36
CA PRO A 361 13.84 -19.22 29.05
C PRO A 361 14.65 -20.49 29.29
N GLU A 362 13.99 -21.65 29.28
CA GLU A 362 14.64 -22.90 28.96
C GLU A 362 15.23 -22.59 27.60
N LYS A 363 16.56 -22.51 27.61
CA LYS A 363 17.39 -22.06 26.53
C LYS A 363 17.09 -23.02 25.39
N LEU A 364 16.15 -22.65 24.51
CA LEU A 364 15.77 -23.41 23.34
C LEU A 364 17.08 -23.84 22.67
N ASP A 365 17.29 -25.15 22.56
CA ASP A 365 18.50 -25.66 21.96
C ASP A 365 18.43 -25.50 20.45
N PHE A 366 18.95 -24.37 19.98
CA PHE A 366 19.00 -24.04 18.55
C PHE A 366 19.93 -24.94 17.74
N SER A 367 20.73 -25.83 18.38
CA SER A 367 21.47 -26.86 17.66
C SER A 367 20.54 -27.83 16.91
N GLN A 368 19.28 -27.95 17.35
CA GLN A 368 18.25 -28.79 16.74
C GLN A 368 17.34 -28.03 15.75
N ASP A 369 17.55 -26.73 15.57
CA ASP A 369 16.81 -25.97 14.55
C ASP A 369 17.33 -26.29 13.13
N PHE A 370 16.64 -25.84 12.09
CA PHE A 370 16.94 -26.16 10.69
C PHE A 370 18.39 -25.91 10.29
N PHE A 371 19.00 -24.83 10.78
CA PHE A 371 20.39 -24.45 10.49
C PHE A 371 21.37 -24.79 11.63
N GLY A 372 20.91 -25.47 12.68
CA GLY A 372 21.72 -25.81 13.85
C GLY A 372 22.25 -24.60 14.64
N ARG A 373 21.63 -23.42 14.47
CA ARG A 373 21.97 -22.16 15.14
C ARG A 373 20.81 -21.17 15.04
N ASN A 374 20.90 -20.08 15.81
CA ASN A 374 19.97 -18.96 15.68
C ASN A 374 20.04 -18.34 14.27
N THR A 375 18.88 -18.13 13.66
CA THR A 375 18.76 -17.42 12.38
C THR A 375 17.67 -16.37 12.41
N TYR A 376 17.81 -15.37 11.55
CA TYR A 376 16.98 -14.16 11.54
C TYR A 376 16.66 -13.73 10.11
N LEU A 377 15.63 -12.90 9.94
CA LEU A 377 15.44 -12.14 8.71
C LEU A 377 16.38 -10.93 8.72
N THR A 378 17.03 -10.68 7.57
CA THR A 378 18.06 -9.65 7.48
C THR A 378 17.51 -8.23 7.52
N VAL A 379 18.20 -7.37 8.26
CA VAL A 379 17.99 -5.91 8.28
C VAL A 379 18.72 -5.21 7.14
N SER A 380 19.79 -5.82 6.60
CA SER A 380 20.59 -5.28 5.50
C SER A 380 21.41 -6.38 4.81
N GLY A 381 21.53 -6.28 3.49
CA GLY A 381 22.36 -7.16 2.67
C GLY A 381 23.82 -6.70 2.56
N ARG A 382 24.16 -5.52 3.10
CA ARG A 382 25.44 -4.85 2.81
C ARG A 382 26.68 -5.66 3.19
N PHE A 383 26.68 -6.41 4.31
CA PHE A 383 27.83 -7.26 4.66
C PHE A 383 28.17 -8.29 3.58
N HIS A 384 27.14 -8.85 2.93
CA HIS A 384 27.35 -9.78 1.82
C HIS A 384 27.82 -9.03 0.57
N LEU A 385 27.29 -7.83 0.31
CA LEU A 385 27.74 -7.00 -0.80
C LEU A 385 29.21 -6.59 -0.67
N GLU A 386 29.71 -6.31 0.53
CA GLU A 386 31.13 -5.99 0.75
C GLU A 386 32.06 -7.11 0.28
N SER A 387 31.67 -8.37 0.49
CA SER A 387 32.40 -9.54 -0.01
C SER A 387 32.42 -9.62 -1.55
N TYR A 388 31.31 -9.26 -2.20
CA TYR A 388 31.27 -9.23 -3.67
C TYR A 388 31.94 -7.99 -4.25
N ALA A 389 31.87 -6.84 -3.56
CA ALA A 389 32.52 -5.61 -3.99
C ALA A 389 34.05 -5.77 -4.04
N SER A 390 34.64 -6.49 -3.08
CA SER A 390 36.08 -6.76 -3.10
C SER A 390 36.54 -7.57 -4.32
N ALA A 391 35.63 -8.32 -4.95
CA ALA A 391 35.90 -9.11 -6.16
C ALA A 391 35.46 -8.44 -7.47
N LEU A 392 34.32 -7.73 -7.45
CA LEU A 392 33.64 -7.23 -8.65
C LEU A 392 33.67 -5.70 -8.79
N GLY A 393 34.28 -5.00 -7.83
CA GLY A 393 34.35 -3.54 -7.82
C GLY A 393 33.05 -2.90 -7.34
N LYS A 394 32.01 -2.90 -8.18
CA LYS A 394 30.73 -2.24 -7.88
C LYS A 394 29.59 -3.23 -7.97
N VAL A 395 28.83 -3.36 -6.88
CA VAL A 395 27.73 -4.34 -6.78
C VAL A 395 26.51 -3.71 -6.15
N TYR A 396 25.35 -4.28 -6.44
CA TYR A 396 24.10 -3.87 -5.81
C TYR A 396 23.14 -5.04 -5.62
N THR A 397 22.24 -4.89 -4.67
CA THR A 397 21.12 -5.80 -4.45
C THR A 397 19.83 -5.02 -4.33
N PHE A 398 18.73 -5.71 -4.54
CA PHE A 398 17.38 -5.19 -4.40
C PHE A 398 16.52 -6.31 -3.84
N GLY A 399 16.04 -6.14 -2.62
CA GLY A 399 15.23 -7.14 -1.95
C GLY A 399 14.60 -6.63 -0.64
N PRO A 400 13.82 -7.50 0.02
CA PRO A 400 13.14 -7.15 1.26
C PRO A 400 14.11 -7.07 2.44
N ARG A 401 13.84 -6.15 3.36
CA ARG A 401 14.53 -5.93 4.63
C ARG A 401 13.50 -5.87 5.75
N PHE A 402 13.88 -6.41 6.91
CA PHE A 402 12.94 -6.64 8.00
C PHE A 402 13.45 -6.03 9.29
N VAL A 403 12.58 -5.33 10.02
CA VAL A 403 12.88 -4.75 11.34
C VAL A 403 11.78 -5.16 12.30
N ALA A 404 12.17 -5.79 13.41
CA ALA A 404 11.23 -6.36 14.39
C ALA A 404 10.93 -5.42 15.56
N ASP A 405 10.96 -4.11 15.30
CA ASP A 405 10.63 -3.12 16.32
C ASP A 405 9.12 -2.97 16.52
N LYS A 406 8.74 -2.28 17.60
CA LYS A 406 7.34 -2.01 17.95
C LYS A 406 6.89 -0.61 17.52
N VAL A 407 7.46 -0.07 16.46
CA VAL A 407 7.13 1.27 15.95
C VAL A 407 5.94 1.17 15.00
N ASP A 408 4.84 1.87 15.32
CA ASP A 408 3.72 2.07 14.39
C ASP A 408 3.53 3.57 14.12
N ASN A 409 4.04 4.03 12.99
CA ASN A 409 3.83 5.39 12.50
C ASN A 409 3.68 5.39 10.96
N ALA A 410 3.49 6.58 10.38
CA ALA A 410 3.22 6.78 8.95
C ALA A 410 4.48 6.69 8.05
N ARG A 411 5.66 6.39 8.62
CA ARG A 411 6.97 6.33 7.95
C ARG A 411 7.74 5.05 8.29
N HIS A 412 7.09 4.07 8.90
CA HIS A 412 7.74 2.83 9.32
C HIS A 412 6.92 1.60 8.91
N LEU A 413 7.61 0.57 8.45
CA LEU A 413 7.08 -0.77 8.17
C LEU A 413 8.08 -1.81 8.69
N ALA A 414 7.54 -2.94 9.15
CA ALA A 414 8.34 -4.08 9.59
C ALA A 414 8.99 -4.83 8.41
N GLU A 415 8.43 -4.68 7.20
CA GLU A 415 8.94 -5.22 5.94
C GLU A 415 8.97 -4.10 4.90
N MET A 416 10.15 -3.81 4.35
CA MET A 416 10.38 -2.79 3.32
C MET A 416 11.29 -3.33 2.22
N TRP A 417 11.29 -2.69 1.06
CA TRP A 417 12.23 -3.01 -0.01
C TRP A 417 13.35 -1.99 -0.06
N ASN A 418 14.60 -2.48 -0.08
CA ASN A 418 15.77 -1.62 -0.20
C ASN A 418 16.55 -1.93 -1.48
N VAL A 419 17.09 -0.88 -2.07
CA VAL A 419 18.18 -0.97 -3.07
C VAL A 419 19.47 -0.61 -2.35
N GLU A 420 20.37 -1.56 -2.22
CA GLU A 420 21.63 -1.39 -1.51
C GLU A 420 22.79 -1.58 -2.49
N THR A 421 23.80 -0.73 -2.38
CA THR A 421 25.00 -0.79 -3.23
C THR A 421 26.24 -0.88 -2.38
N GLU A 422 27.31 -1.39 -2.96
CA GLU A 422 28.64 -1.38 -2.38
C GLU A 422 29.68 -1.19 -3.48
N MET A 423 30.67 -0.34 -3.22
CA MET A 423 31.69 0.08 -4.17
C MET A 423 33.07 -0.10 -3.51
N ALA A 424 33.96 -0.85 -4.15
CA ALA A 424 35.35 -0.94 -3.77
C ALA A 424 36.14 0.26 -4.33
N PHE A 425 37.23 0.60 -3.65
CA PHE A 425 38.09 1.75 -3.95
C PHE A 425 37.33 3.10 -3.90
N SER A 426 36.40 3.22 -2.96
CA SER A 426 35.58 4.42 -2.79
C SER A 426 35.56 4.92 -1.35
N GLU A 427 35.33 6.21 -1.19
CA GLU A 427 35.25 6.91 0.09
C GLU A 427 33.84 7.47 0.32
N LEU A 428 33.66 8.26 1.39
CA LEU A 428 32.37 8.83 1.73
C LEU A 428 31.81 9.76 0.65
N ASP A 429 32.68 10.59 0.06
CA ASP A 429 32.26 11.57 -0.96
C ASP A 429 31.74 10.86 -2.22
N ASP A 430 32.39 9.79 -2.67
CA ASP A 430 31.92 8.97 -3.78
C ASP A 430 30.54 8.36 -3.51
N ALA A 431 30.27 7.95 -2.28
CA ALA A 431 28.96 7.43 -1.89
C ALA A 431 27.89 8.52 -1.84
N MET A 432 28.24 9.74 -1.41
CA MET A 432 27.33 10.89 -1.45
C MET A 432 27.03 11.32 -2.88
N ASP A 433 28.03 11.32 -3.77
CA ASP A 433 27.87 11.60 -5.19
C ASP A 433 26.97 10.55 -5.86
N CYS A 434 27.23 9.26 -5.61
CA CYS A 434 26.40 8.18 -6.10
C CYS A 434 24.95 8.30 -5.61
N ALA A 435 24.72 8.66 -4.34
CA ALA A 435 23.38 8.86 -3.80
C ALA A 435 22.65 10.04 -4.44
N ASP A 436 23.33 11.17 -4.61
CA ASP A 436 22.78 12.37 -5.26
C ASP A 436 22.38 12.08 -6.71
N GLU A 437 23.31 11.55 -7.51
CA GLU A 437 23.06 11.20 -8.90
C GLU A 437 21.95 10.15 -9.05
N PHE A 438 21.95 9.13 -8.18
CA PHE A 438 20.93 8.10 -8.20
C PHE A 438 19.54 8.68 -7.90
N PHE A 439 19.44 9.48 -6.85
CA PHE A 439 18.18 10.13 -6.46
C PHE A 439 17.64 11.06 -7.55
N LYS A 440 18.51 11.88 -8.16
CA LYS A 440 18.16 12.73 -9.31
C LYS A 440 17.71 11.93 -10.52
N PHE A 441 18.40 10.83 -10.82
CA PHE A 441 18.04 9.94 -11.92
C PHE A 441 16.62 9.38 -11.75
N LEU A 442 16.28 8.89 -10.55
CA LEU A 442 14.94 8.38 -10.26
C LEU A 442 13.85 9.44 -10.46
N CYS A 443 14.12 10.69 -10.05
CA CYS A 443 13.19 11.81 -10.26
C CYS A 443 12.99 12.10 -11.75
N ARG A 444 14.07 12.22 -12.53
CA ARG A 444 14.02 12.44 -13.99
C ARG A 444 13.28 11.32 -14.71
N TYR A 445 13.59 10.08 -14.34
CA TYR A 445 12.98 8.90 -14.96
C TYR A 445 11.46 8.91 -14.82
N LEU A 446 10.92 9.29 -13.66
CA LEU A 446 9.47 9.40 -13.46
C LEU A 446 8.83 10.52 -14.31
N LEU A 447 9.47 11.69 -14.35
CA LEU A 447 8.99 12.82 -15.14
C LEU A 447 8.95 12.49 -16.63
N GLU A 448 9.92 11.75 -17.14
CA GLU A 448 10.01 11.34 -18.54
C GLU A 448 9.06 10.18 -18.88
N ASN A 449 9.00 9.15 -18.03
CA ASN A 449 8.40 7.86 -18.38
C ASN A 449 7.00 7.62 -17.78
N ARG A 450 6.54 8.48 -16.86
CA ARG A 450 5.26 8.33 -16.13
C ARG A 450 4.42 9.61 -16.08
N GLN A 451 4.53 10.47 -17.10
CA GLN A 451 3.83 11.77 -17.17
C GLN A 451 2.34 11.72 -16.83
N GLU A 452 1.60 10.72 -17.34
CA GLU A 452 0.15 10.61 -17.07
C GLU A 452 -0.15 10.32 -15.60
N ASP A 453 0.61 9.39 -14.99
CA ASP A 453 0.51 9.06 -13.58
C ASP A 453 0.90 10.29 -12.73
N MET A 454 1.98 10.99 -13.09
CA MET A 454 2.42 12.19 -12.38
C MET A 454 1.40 13.33 -12.47
N LYS A 455 0.77 13.55 -13.64
CA LYS A 455 -0.32 14.51 -13.81
C LYS A 455 -1.54 14.15 -12.94
N PHE A 456 -1.89 12.87 -12.87
CA PHE A 456 -2.98 12.40 -12.01
C PHE A 456 -2.67 12.63 -10.53
N ILE A 457 -1.48 12.23 -10.08
CA ILE A 457 -1.02 12.37 -8.69
C ILE A 457 -0.95 13.85 -8.32
N SER A 458 -0.42 14.72 -9.19
CA SER A 458 -0.41 16.16 -8.98
C SER A 458 -1.81 16.71 -8.73
N LYS A 459 -2.78 16.30 -9.56
CA LYS A 459 -4.17 16.77 -9.42
C LYS A 459 -4.88 16.23 -8.17
N ARG A 460 -4.56 15.03 -7.71
CA ARG A 460 -5.38 14.27 -6.74
C ARG A 460 -4.74 14.09 -5.37
N VAL A 461 -3.42 14.14 -5.26
CA VAL A 461 -2.67 13.84 -4.04
C VAL A 461 -1.89 15.06 -3.59
N ASP A 462 -0.96 15.55 -4.42
CA ASP A 462 -0.09 16.69 -4.08
C ASP A 462 0.17 17.57 -5.31
N LYS A 463 -0.45 18.75 -5.36
CA LYS A 463 -0.35 19.70 -6.48
C LYS A 463 1.08 20.09 -6.84
N ASN A 464 2.01 20.04 -5.87
CA ASN A 464 3.38 20.49 -6.03
C ASN A 464 4.36 19.35 -6.38
N ILE A 465 3.88 18.11 -6.58
CA ILE A 465 4.75 16.95 -6.78
C ILE A 465 5.66 17.09 -8.01
N THR A 466 5.13 17.52 -9.15
CA THR A 466 5.90 17.62 -10.40
C THR A 466 7.00 18.67 -10.26
N THR A 467 6.64 19.86 -9.75
CA THR A 467 7.61 20.94 -9.48
C THR A 467 8.68 20.51 -8.49
N ARG A 468 8.32 19.75 -7.45
CA ARG A 468 9.29 19.21 -6.48
C ARG A 468 10.27 18.25 -7.15
N LEU A 469 9.79 17.33 -7.99
CA LEU A 469 10.65 16.38 -8.70
C LEU A 469 11.55 17.09 -9.72
N GLU A 470 11.04 18.08 -10.45
CA GLU A 470 11.82 18.88 -11.40
C GLU A 470 12.92 19.68 -10.70
N ALA A 471 12.60 20.35 -9.60
CA ALA A 471 13.57 21.08 -8.79
C ALA A 471 14.65 20.13 -8.23
N THR A 472 14.24 18.97 -7.72
CA THR A 472 15.16 17.96 -7.19
C THR A 472 16.08 17.40 -8.28
N ALA A 473 15.53 17.14 -9.47
CA ALA A 473 16.29 16.64 -10.61
C ALA A 473 17.34 17.64 -11.13
N SER A 474 17.11 18.94 -10.95
CA SER A 474 17.92 20.01 -11.53
C SER A 474 18.91 20.64 -10.56
N ASN A 475 18.56 20.71 -9.27
CA ASN A 475 19.35 21.42 -8.26
C ASN A 475 20.43 20.54 -7.65
N SER A 476 21.55 21.13 -7.25
CA SER A 476 22.56 20.45 -6.44
C SER A 476 22.06 20.25 -5.01
N LEU A 477 22.33 19.09 -4.43
CA LEU A 477 22.00 18.83 -3.03
C LEU A 477 22.97 19.56 -2.12
N LEU A 478 22.44 20.30 -1.16
CA LEU A 478 23.27 20.89 -0.11
C LEU A 478 23.81 19.77 0.77
N ARG A 479 25.11 19.84 1.10
CA ARG A 479 25.80 18.93 2.01
C ARG A 479 26.33 19.71 3.20
N PHE A 480 26.09 19.21 4.40
CA PHE A 480 26.66 19.75 5.62
C PHE A 480 26.85 18.65 6.67
N SER A 481 27.75 18.88 7.60
CA SER A 481 28.04 17.95 8.67
C SER A 481 26.91 17.91 9.72
N TYR A 482 26.83 16.81 10.47
CA TYR A 482 25.98 16.71 11.65
C TYR A 482 26.24 17.85 12.65
N THR A 483 27.51 18.24 12.85
CA THR A 483 27.88 19.33 13.75
C THR A 483 27.30 20.67 13.29
N GLU A 484 27.33 20.95 11.99
CA GLU A 484 26.68 22.12 11.41
C GLU A 484 25.15 22.02 11.54
N ALA A 485 24.57 20.83 11.34
CA ALA A 485 23.13 20.59 11.52
C ALA A 485 22.68 20.95 12.95
N ILE A 486 23.40 20.47 13.97
CA ILE A 486 23.13 20.80 15.38
C ILE A 486 23.27 22.31 15.61
N SER A 487 24.32 22.93 15.07
CA SER A 487 24.54 24.37 15.21
C SER A 487 23.40 25.19 14.59
N LEU A 488 22.83 24.77 13.47
CA LEU A 488 21.68 25.41 12.83
C LEU A 488 20.41 25.23 13.65
N LEU A 489 20.17 24.02 14.16
CA LEU A 489 19.01 23.71 14.99
C LEU A 489 19.03 24.47 16.33
N GLN A 490 20.20 24.65 16.93
CA GLN A 490 20.37 25.38 18.19
C GLN A 490 20.26 26.91 18.03
N LYS A 491 20.48 27.45 16.83
CA LYS A 491 20.27 28.87 16.54
C LYS A 491 18.79 29.24 16.49
N GLU A 492 17.90 28.27 16.27
CA GLU A 492 16.46 28.51 16.28
C GLU A 492 15.96 28.65 17.73
N THR A 493 15.55 29.86 18.09
CA THR A 493 15.08 30.20 19.44
C THR A 493 13.56 30.33 19.55
N SER A 494 12.84 30.46 18.43
CA SER A 494 11.38 30.62 18.41
C SER A 494 10.61 29.29 18.46
N ARG A 495 11.27 28.18 18.14
CA ARG A 495 10.67 26.84 18.14
C ARG A 495 11.17 26.01 19.32
N ARG A 496 10.23 25.31 19.99
CA ARG A 496 10.55 24.33 21.02
C ARG A 496 10.44 22.92 20.43
N PHE A 497 11.58 22.26 20.25
CA PHE A 497 11.63 20.84 19.87
C PHE A 497 11.24 19.95 21.06
N GLU A 498 10.59 18.82 20.78
CA GLU A 498 10.24 17.83 21.82
C GLU A 498 11.51 17.25 22.46
N THR A 499 12.49 16.88 21.62
CA THR A 499 13.83 16.49 22.03
C THR A 499 14.79 17.61 21.67
N LYS A 500 15.61 18.07 22.62
CA LYS A 500 16.58 19.12 22.33
C LYS A 500 17.65 18.62 21.36
N PRO A 501 18.00 19.41 20.32
CA PRO A 501 19.12 19.08 19.45
C PRO A 501 20.43 19.27 20.22
N GLU A 502 21.04 18.15 20.63
CA GLU A 502 22.29 18.11 21.39
C GLU A 502 23.33 17.26 20.66
N TRP A 503 24.58 17.70 20.68
CA TRP A 503 25.67 16.99 20.03
C TRP A 503 25.89 15.62 20.71
N GLY A 504 25.96 14.55 19.91
CA GLY A 504 26.05 13.17 20.39
C GLY A 504 24.70 12.45 20.44
N VAL A 505 23.59 13.16 20.29
CA VAL A 505 22.23 12.59 20.22
C VAL A 505 21.80 12.44 18.76
N ALA A 506 21.09 11.35 18.45
CA ALA A 506 20.55 11.13 17.11
C ALA A 506 19.54 12.23 16.73
N LEU A 507 19.62 12.73 15.50
CA LEU A 507 18.63 13.67 14.98
C LEU A 507 17.27 12.98 14.87
N THR A 508 16.24 13.58 15.46
CA THR A 508 14.87 13.06 15.40
C THR A 508 14.21 13.38 14.07
N ALA A 509 13.08 12.72 13.77
CA ALA A 509 12.26 13.06 12.61
C ALA A 509 11.82 14.54 12.61
N GLU A 510 11.60 15.12 13.80
CA GLU A 510 11.26 16.55 13.93
C GLU A 510 12.44 17.44 13.51
N HIS A 511 13.65 17.15 13.99
CA HIS A 511 14.86 17.89 13.63
C HIS A 511 15.13 17.84 12.13
N LEU A 512 15.05 16.65 11.55
CA LEU A 512 15.26 16.41 10.13
C LEU A 512 14.23 17.14 9.28
N SER A 513 12.95 17.06 9.66
CA SER A 513 11.87 17.76 8.94
C SER A 513 12.07 19.27 9.01
N TYR A 514 12.44 19.84 10.15
CA TYR A 514 12.68 21.28 10.26
C TYR A 514 13.85 21.75 9.39
N LEU A 515 14.95 20.98 9.32
CA LEU A 515 16.07 21.29 8.42
C LEU A 515 15.60 21.32 6.96
N THR A 516 14.85 20.31 6.50
CA THR A 516 14.44 20.19 5.09
C THR A 516 13.26 21.07 4.72
N ASP A 517 12.31 21.29 5.63
CA ASP A 517 11.04 21.95 5.34
C ASP A 517 11.11 23.47 5.59
N GLU A 518 11.79 23.90 6.66
CA GLU A 518 11.80 25.31 7.07
C GLU A 518 13.10 26.02 6.69
N ILE A 519 14.26 25.43 7.01
CA ILE A 519 15.57 26.06 6.76
C ILE A 519 15.91 25.99 5.27
N TYR A 520 15.99 24.79 4.70
CA TYR A 520 16.52 24.60 3.35
C TYR A 520 15.46 24.49 2.26
N LYS A 521 14.22 24.13 2.63
CA LYS A 521 13.08 24.01 1.72
C LYS A 521 13.35 23.05 0.55
N GLY A 522 14.10 21.99 0.81
CA GLY A 522 14.56 21.03 -0.19
C GLY A 522 15.33 19.85 0.41
N PRO A 523 15.68 18.86 -0.42
CA PRO A 523 16.48 17.73 0.01
C PRO A 523 17.92 18.14 0.39
N VAL A 524 18.49 17.45 1.37
CA VAL A 524 19.84 17.71 1.88
C VAL A 524 20.59 16.41 2.18
N ILE A 525 21.91 16.48 2.23
CA ILE A 525 22.77 15.42 2.75
C ILE A 525 23.40 15.91 4.05
N ILE A 526 23.20 15.15 5.13
CA ILE A 526 23.84 15.37 6.41
C ILE A 526 24.92 14.29 6.58
N HIS A 527 26.17 14.66 6.91
CA HIS A 527 27.27 13.69 6.99
C HIS A 527 28.12 13.82 8.27
N ASN A 528 29.02 12.87 8.51
CA ASN A 528 29.92 12.83 9.68
C ASN A 528 29.19 12.84 11.03
N TYR A 529 28.41 11.80 11.28
CA TYR A 529 27.64 11.62 12.52
C TYR A 529 28.52 11.17 13.70
N PRO A 530 28.09 11.39 14.96
CA PRO A 530 28.74 10.82 16.13
C PRO A 530 28.82 9.29 16.04
N ARG A 531 29.92 8.70 16.50
CA ARG A 531 30.16 7.24 16.41
C ARG A 531 29.16 6.41 17.21
N GLU A 532 28.51 6.99 18.21
CA GLU A 532 27.57 6.33 19.13
C GLU A 532 26.21 6.07 18.47
N VAL A 533 25.85 6.87 17.45
CA VAL A 533 24.52 6.82 16.82
C VAL A 533 24.51 6.11 15.46
N LYS A 534 25.64 5.53 15.07
CA LYS A 534 25.82 4.84 13.78
C LYS A 534 26.43 3.45 13.97
N PRO A 535 26.22 2.53 13.02
CA PRO A 535 26.68 1.15 13.15
C PRO A 535 28.19 1.00 13.31
N PHE A 536 28.61 -0.11 13.93
CA PHE A 536 30.01 -0.40 14.26
C PHE A 536 30.93 -0.50 13.03
N TYR A 537 30.39 -0.93 11.90
CA TYR A 537 31.12 -1.10 10.64
C TYR A 537 31.40 0.21 9.91
N THR A 538 30.86 1.34 10.39
CA THR A 538 31.09 2.66 9.79
C THR A 538 32.49 3.14 10.13
N ARG A 539 33.23 3.65 9.13
CA ARG A 539 34.62 4.08 9.31
C ARG A 539 34.75 5.22 10.33
N LEU A 540 35.64 5.07 11.30
CA LEU A 540 35.95 6.10 12.29
C LEU A 540 36.81 7.21 11.67
N ASN A 541 36.36 8.46 11.81
CA ASN A 541 37.07 9.63 11.30
C ASN A 541 38.32 9.94 12.15
N GLY A 542 39.21 10.78 11.60
CA GLY A 542 40.46 11.17 12.26
C GLY A 542 40.27 11.88 13.60
N ASP A 543 39.12 12.53 13.81
CA ASP A 543 38.74 13.18 15.08
C ASP A 543 38.40 12.20 16.21
N LYS A 544 38.27 10.90 15.89
CA LYS A 544 37.87 9.80 16.79
C LYS A 544 36.50 9.97 17.47
N LYS A 545 35.72 10.96 17.05
CA LYS A 545 34.41 11.33 17.59
C LYS A 545 33.29 11.05 16.60
N THR A 546 33.55 11.27 15.31
CA THR A 546 32.58 11.08 14.24
C THR A 546 32.93 9.87 13.37
N VAL A 547 31.96 9.41 12.59
CA VAL A 547 32.11 8.34 11.60
C VAL A 547 31.68 8.81 10.23
N ALA A 548 32.29 8.24 9.20
CA ALA A 548 32.00 8.51 7.80
C ALA A 548 30.67 7.88 7.36
N ALA A 549 29.57 8.48 7.80
CA ALA A 549 28.21 8.16 7.39
C ALA A 549 27.47 9.41 6.93
N PHE A 550 26.48 9.22 6.08
CA PHE A 550 25.56 10.27 5.68
C PHE A 550 24.12 9.77 5.59
N ASP A 551 23.18 10.71 5.74
CA ASP A 551 21.77 10.52 5.48
C ASP A 551 21.32 11.55 4.42
N LEU A 552 20.71 11.10 3.33
CA LEU A 552 19.98 11.95 2.39
C LEU A 552 18.54 12.08 2.88
N VAL A 553 18.17 13.30 3.23
CA VAL A 553 16.90 13.65 3.88
C VAL A 553 16.06 14.47 2.92
N VAL A 554 14.78 14.12 2.79
CA VAL A 554 13.85 14.84 1.91
C VAL A 554 12.68 15.42 2.72
N PRO A 555 12.14 16.57 2.26
CA PRO A 555 10.96 17.20 2.86
C PRO A 555 9.80 16.23 3.09
N LYS A 556 9.09 16.38 4.23
CA LYS A 556 7.88 15.61 4.63
C LYS A 556 8.03 14.08 4.82
N VAL A 557 9.14 13.48 4.37
CA VAL A 557 9.38 12.03 4.47
C VAL A 557 10.48 11.71 5.47
N GLY A 558 11.57 12.47 5.47
CA GLY A 558 12.76 12.19 6.27
C GLY A 558 13.83 11.46 5.45
N VAL A 559 14.53 10.52 6.07
CA VAL A 559 15.69 9.84 5.47
C VAL A 559 15.26 8.87 4.35
N VAL A 560 15.67 9.12 3.12
CA VAL A 560 15.37 8.28 1.94
C VAL A 560 16.54 7.41 1.52
N ILE A 561 17.78 7.93 1.61
CA ILE A 561 19.02 7.16 1.41
C ILE A 561 19.88 7.29 2.65
N THR A 562 20.44 6.19 3.12
CA THR A 562 21.55 6.19 4.08
C THR A 562 22.80 5.68 3.39
N GLY A 563 23.98 6.12 3.82
CA GLY A 563 25.23 5.60 3.28
C GLY A 563 26.40 5.75 4.24
N SER A 564 27.46 5.01 3.95
CA SER A 564 28.67 5.01 4.76
C SER A 564 29.88 4.58 3.96
N GLN A 565 31.04 5.12 4.32
CA GLN A 565 32.31 4.43 4.12
C GLN A 565 32.47 3.41 5.24
N ASN A 566 32.85 2.19 4.88
CA ASN A 566 32.98 1.11 5.85
C ASN A 566 34.40 1.07 6.43
N GLU A 567 34.52 0.60 7.65
CA GLU A 567 35.79 0.48 8.36
C GLU A 567 36.62 -0.65 7.73
N GLU A 568 37.66 -0.26 7.04
CA GLU A 568 38.59 -1.14 6.33
C GLU A 568 39.73 -1.63 7.24
N ARG A 569 39.99 -0.93 8.35
CA ARG A 569 41.11 -1.24 9.25
C ARG A 569 40.68 -2.29 10.26
N PHE A 570 41.27 -3.48 10.15
CA PHE A 570 40.96 -4.63 11.00
C PHE A 570 40.93 -4.28 12.50
N GLU A 571 41.98 -3.67 13.04
CA GLU A 571 42.10 -3.37 14.48
C GLU A 571 41.02 -2.41 14.97
N VAL A 572 40.61 -1.44 14.14
CA VAL A 572 39.57 -0.48 14.50
C VAL A 572 38.20 -1.16 14.49
N LEU A 573 37.90 -1.93 13.44
CA LEU A 573 36.65 -2.68 13.32
C LEU A 573 36.50 -3.70 14.46
N ASP A 574 37.55 -4.46 14.74
CA ASP A 574 37.55 -5.46 15.81
C ASP A 574 37.38 -4.83 17.20
N ALA A 575 38.04 -3.69 17.45
CA ALA A 575 37.83 -2.92 18.68
C ALA A 575 36.37 -2.45 18.81
N ARG A 576 35.76 -1.94 17.73
CA ARG A 576 34.34 -1.50 17.71
C ARG A 576 33.37 -2.64 17.98
N ILE A 577 33.63 -3.84 17.45
CA ILE A 577 32.82 -5.05 17.73
C ILE A 577 32.90 -5.42 19.21
N ARG A 578 34.11 -5.37 19.81
CA ARG A 578 34.33 -5.66 21.24
C ARG A 578 33.64 -4.64 22.14
N GLU A 579 33.74 -3.34 21.83
CA GLU A 579 33.13 -2.25 22.59
C GLU A 579 31.61 -2.41 22.73
N LEU A 580 30.93 -2.87 21.68
CA LEU A 580 29.48 -3.03 21.67
C LEU A 580 29.00 -4.34 22.32
N GLY A 581 29.92 -5.13 22.88
CA GLY A 581 29.58 -6.37 23.57
C GLY A 581 28.91 -7.40 22.65
N ILE A 582 29.25 -7.40 21.35
CA ILE A 582 28.76 -8.41 20.41
C ILE A 582 29.37 -9.76 20.81
N THR A 583 28.61 -10.52 21.60
CA THR A 583 29.05 -11.78 22.25
C THR A 583 29.33 -12.91 21.27
N THR A 584 29.01 -12.72 19.99
CA THR A 584 29.14 -13.69 18.93
C THR A 584 30.18 -13.26 17.89
N ARG A 585 31.37 -12.85 18.33
CA ARG A 585 32.49 -12.50 17.44
C ARG A 585 32.75 -13.55 16.35
N GLU A 586 32.61 -14.83 16.70
CA GLU A 586 32.72 -15.95 15.75
C GLU A 586 31.74 -15.84 14.57
N GLN A 587 30.55 -15.26 14.76
CA GLN A 587 29.59 -15.03 13.67
C GLN A 587 30.07 -13.97 12.67
N TYR A 588 30.97 -13.08 13.09
CA TYR A 588 31.54 -12.01 12.26
C TYR A 588 32.94 -12.34 11.74
N ASP A 589 33.49 -13.52 12.02
CA ASP A 589 34.88 -13.82 11.64
C ASP A 589 35.05 -13.81 10.10
N TRP A 590 34.08 -14.33 9.36
CA TRP A 590 34.05 -14.24 7.89
C TRP A 590 34.00 -12.78 7.38
N TYR A 591 33.38 -11.88 8.14
CA TYR A 591 33.29 -10.46 7.79
C TYR A 591 34.60 -9.73 8.12
N LEU A 592 35.27 -10.13 9.20
CA LEU A 592 36.61 -9.69 9.55
C LEU A 592 37.68 -10.19 8.56
N ASP A 593 37.51 -11.38 7.97
CA ASP A 593 38.41 -11.91 6.94
C ASP A 593 38.50 -11.00 5.71
N LEU A 594 37.41 -10.30 5.38
CA LEU A 594 37.42 -9.26 4.33
C LEU A 594 38.46 -8.15 4.61
N ARG A 595 38.82 -7.95 5.88
CA ARG A 595 39.84 -6.97 6.31
C ARG A 595 41.23 -7.57 6.43
N ARG A 596 41.35 -8.90 6.58
CA ARG A 596 42.62 -9.62 6.72
C ARG A 596 43.26 -9.91 5.36
N HIS A 597 42.46 -10.11 4.32
CA HIS A 597 42.91 -10.59 3.01
C HIS A 597 42.66 -9.58 1.90
N GLY A 598 43.56 -8.60 1.76
CA GLY A 598 43.52 -7.64 0.65
C GLY A 598 42.38 -6.60 0.75
N THR A 599 42.21 -5.99 1.92
CA THR A 599 41.20 -4.96 2.17
C THR A 599 41.44 -3.69 1.36
N VAL A 600 40.35 -2.96 1.10
CA VAL A 600 40.36 -1.67 0.39
C VAL A 600 39.41 -0.71 1.10
N LYS A 601 39.56 0.59 0.84
CA LYS A 601 38.50 1.55 1.17
C LYS A 601 37.30 1.26 0.28
N HIS A 602 36.12 1.26 0.89
CA HIS A 602 34.86 0.97 0.23
C HIS A 602 33.72 1.68 0.91
N SER A 603 32.70 1.97 0.13
CA SER A 603 31.53 2.69 0.58
C SER A 603 30.29 2.23 -0.17
N GLY A 604 29.12 2.48 0.43
CA GLY A 604 27.86 2.00 -0.10
C GLY A 604 26.69 2.79 0.41
N ILE A 605 25.56 2.65 -0.29
CA ILE A 605 24.32 3.36 -0.01
C ILE A 605 23.15 2.38 0.10
N SER A 606 22.09 2.79 0.79
CA SER A 606 20.85 2.05 0.94
C SER A 606 19.67 3.00 0.72
N LEU A 607 19.01 2.88 -0.43
CA LEU A 607 17.76 3.55 -0.75
C LEU A 607 16.58 2.76 -0.18
N LYS A 608 15.73 3.41 0.60
CA LYS A 608 14.45 2.86 1.06
C LYS A 608 13.38 3.11 -0.01
N MET A 609 12.94 2.05 -0.71
CA MET A 609 12.05 2.19 -1.88
C MET A 609 10.72 2.83 -1.51
N GLU A 610 10.09 2.40 -0.41
CA GLU A 610 8.81 2.97 0.03
C GLU A 610 8.92 4.47 0.41
N HIS A 611 10.06 4.92 0.95
CA HIS A 611 10.29 6.34 1.20
C HIS A 611 10.46 7.14 -0.10
N MET A 612 11.15 6.57 -1.10
CA MET A 612 11.24 7.17 -2.42
C MET A 612 9.85 7.33 -3.05
N ILE A 613 8.97 6.33 -2.87
CA ILE A 613 7.59 6.37 -3.35
C ILE A 613 6.79 7.44 -2.61
N LEU A 614 6.90 7.55 -1.29
CA LEU A 614 6.27 8.64 -0.53
C LEU A 614 6.69 10.00 -1.06
N PHE A 615 7.99 10.20 -1.29
CA PHE A 615 8.52 11.45 -1.84
C PHE A 615 7.95 11.75 -3.24
N ALA A 616 7.97 10.73 -4.11
CA ALA A 616 7.53 10.80 -5.51
C ALA A 616 6.02 10.89 -5.71
N THR A 617 5.21 10.57 -4.70
CA THR A 617 3.75 10.54 -4.81
C THR A 617 3.04 11.53 -3.88
N GLY A 618 3.73 12.01 -2.84
CA GLY A 618 3.13 12.87 -1.80
C GLY A 618 2.15 12.13 -0.88
N LEU A 619 2.17 10.79 -0.87
CA LEU A 619 1.33 10.00 0.02
C LEU A 619 1.64 10.32 1.50
N PRO A 620 0.62 10.38 2.37
CA PRO A 620 0.82 10.75 3.77
C PRO A 620 1.28 9.58 4.64
N ASP A 621 1.21 8.34 4.17
CA ASP A 621 1.47 7.14 4.97
C ASP A 621 2.12 6.04 4.11
N ILE A 622 3.23 5.50 4.60
CA ILE A 622 4.04 4.47 3.96
C ILE A 622 3.26 3.19 3.65
N LYS A 623 2.19 2.91 4.41
CA LYS A 623 1.32 1.74 4.21
C LYS A 623 0.58 1.77 2.87
N ASP A 624 0.51 2.93 2.22
CA ASP A 624 -0.08 3.11 0.88
C ASP A 624 0.97 3.09 -0.24
N ALA A 625 2.27 3.02 0.10
CA ALA A 625 3.38 2.92 -0.84
C ALA A 625 3.74 1.46 -1.22
N ILE A 626 3.23 0.47 -0.47
CA ILE A 626 3.47 -0.96 -0.68
C ILE A 626 2.14 -1.73 -0.82
N PRO A 627 2.03 -2.80 -1.64
CA PRO A 627 0.77 -3.50 -1.87
C PRO A 627 0.12 -4.14 -0.63
N PHE A 628 0.90 -4.81 0.22
CA PHE A 628 0.43 -5.48 1.43
C PHE A 628 1.35 -5.12 2.60
N PRO A 629 1.09 -4.01 3.32
CA PRO A 629 1.99 -3.54 4.36
C PRO A 629 2.07 -4.53 5.53
N ARG A 630 3.25 -4.62 6.14
CA ARG A 630 3.50 -5.28 7.42
C ARG A 630 3.92 -4.23 8.43
N SER A 631 3.20 -4.15 9.55
CA SER A 631 3.52 -3.23 10.65
C SER A 631 3.32 -3.91 11.98
N TRP A 632 3.81 -3.29 13.05
CA TRP A 632 3.60 -3.81 14.40
C TRP A 632 2.10 -4.06 14.67
N GLY A 633 1.78 -5.26 15.17
CA GLY A 633 0.40 -5.70 15.44
C GLY A 633 -0.47 -5.99 14.21
N LYS A 634 0.03 -5.84 12.97
CA LYS A 634 -0.76 -6.00 11.74
C LYS A 634 0.02 -6.72 10.64
N ALA A 635 -0.36 -7.97 10.39
CA ALA A 635 0.16 -8.80 9.29
C ALA A 635 -0.95 -9.40 8.40
N ASN A 636 -2.22 -9.05 8.65
CA ASN A 636 -3.36 -9.56 7.90
C ASN A 636 -3.46 -8.89 6.53
N ASN A 637 -4.04 -9.59 5.55
CA ASN A 637 -4.25 -9.12 4.17
C ASN A 637 -5.60 -8.45 3.98
#